data_AF-A0A3C1A428-F1
#
_entry.id   AF-A0A3C1A428-F1
#
_cell.length_a   1.000
_cell.length_b   1.000
_cell.length_c   1.000
_cell.angle_alpha   90.00
_cell.angle_beta   90.00
_cell.angle_gamma   90.00
#
_symmetry.space_group_name_H-M   'P 1'
#
loop_
_entity.id
_entity.type
_entity.pdbx_description
1 polymer ?
#
loop_
_entity_poly.entity_id
_entity_poly.type
_entity_poly.pdbx_seq_one_letter_code
_entity_poly.pdbx_strand_id
1 'polypeptide(L)'
;MIDYVATKLVKEADLPLGFAAYMGSHLATFGLGHLPEHLAWLGIIPLLFAALGVGSALWASASKVSLAQEERLGQGVLFLLLYLFVPLLSGFLINLLFPFRAIGIERLLLLATPAFYILVALGLSSLKGRRTFLYLAGLILIALCSLSLFNLYTIPRYAGDDYRPLIARLEALAQPEDVILVVHPWQVGYFHSYYRAPLPFLYLTPKEETDVTQERWVERPDLMGRGLEGLLSQHPRLWFPTHQALGRILENKVEEYLSREYYPFLAEWYSQSTKLTAYASQAPLTASDRSLEFGGLMLLQTYGVSAQPVEAAWGVIRVDLLWQRIADFQERYRVTLRLTDKTGYVWASHDSEPLAGLYPFSALPLGATLRDSPGLLVPAGTPPGTYQLRLSIYSDPESAPLEVTSLEEPLGVEAILGEVKVVLPACQPPIEALPIQHPRQADFEGGMRLLGYSLSEGPYLSGEEMEVTLFWQALTKMEECKVSLRLEDESGKTWAQEEKAPLHGTFPTSRWPVDSLTRDPHRLLLPASLPPGHYRLLLGLYRSEDGKPLAIGRWPFWRAQELALTTIEVEGRAHSTEPP
;
A
#
# COMPACT_ATOMS: atom_id res chain seq x y z
N MET A 1 -5.19 32.96 -5.29
CA MET A 1 -4.74 32.32 -6.55
C MET A 1 -3.33 32.76 -6.92
N ILE A 2 -3.04 34.06 -6.99
CA ILE A 2 -1.67 34.56 -7.28
C ILE A 2 -0.66 34.07 -6.24
N ASP A 3 -0.99 34.14 -4.94
CA ASP A 3 -0.09 33.65 -3.88
C ASP A 3 0.17 32.14 -3.98
N TYR A 4 -0.88 31.32 -4.17
CA TYR A 4 -0.75 29.88 -4.39
C TYR A 4 0.19 29.55 -5.56
N VAL A 5 0.05 30.26 -6.69
CA VAL A 5 0.88 30.05 -7.87
C VAL A 5 2.32 30.54 -7.64
N ALA A 6 2.51 31.65 -6.94
CA ALA A 6 3.83 32.17 -6.59
C ALA A 6 4.58 31.22 -5.63
N THR A 7 3.91 30.69 -4.61
CA THR A 7 4.48 29.68 -3.70
C THR A 7 4.84 28.40 -4.46
N LYS A 8 3.98 27.97 -5.40
CA LYS A 8 4.23 26.78 -6.21
C LYS A 8 5.41 26.96 -7.17
N LEU A 9 5.53 28.12 -7.81
CA LEU A 9 6.67 28.47 -8.67
C LEU A 9 8.01 28.43 -7.94
N VAL A 10 8.06 28.98 -6.72
CA VAL A 10 9.27 28.93 -5.88
C VAL A 10 9.63 27.49 -5.52
N LYS A 11 8.62 26.64 -5.30
CA LYS A 11 8.81 25.26 -4.85
C LYS A 11 9.20 24.30 -5.96
N GLU A 12 8.60 24.44 -7.13
CA GLU A 12 8.85 23.57 -8.29
C GLU A 12 10.06 24.04 -9.11
N ALA A 13 10.44 25.32 -9.03
CA ALA A 13 11.61 25.91 -9.70
C ALA A 13 11.69 25.63 -11.21
N ASP A 14 10.54 25.42 -11.85
CA ASP A 14 10.43 25.16 -13.28
C ASP A 14 10.91 26.37 -14.10
N LEU A 15 11.77 26.13 -15.09
CA LEU A 15 12.16 27.15 -16.06
C LEU A 15 11.14 27.21 -17.21
N PRO A 16 10.88 28.37 -17.83
CA PRO A 16 10.02 28.42 -19.01
C PRO A 16 10.62 27.60 -20.15
N LEU A 17 9.76 26.95 -20.94
CA LEU A 17 10.20 26.27 -22.16
C LEU A 17 10.45 27.31 -23.26
N GLY A 18 11.45 27.08 -24.11
CA GLY A 18 11.61 27.86 -25.33
C GLY A 18 10.45 27.60 -26.30
N PHE A 19 10.11 28.59 -27.14
CA PHE A 19 8.98 28.50 -28.08
C PHE A 19 8.97 27.21 -28.91
N ALA A 20 10.11 26.85 -29.51
CA ALA A 20 10.22 25.65 -30.35
C ALA A 20 10.02 24.35 -29.54
N ALA A 21 10.57 24.28 -28.33
CA ALA A 21 10.41 23.12 -27.45
C ALA A 21 8.96 22.98 -26.98
N TYR A 22 8.32 24.09 -26.60
CA TYR A 22 6.91 24.10 -26.20
C TYR A 22 6.01 23.64 -27.35
N MET A 23 6.12 24.27 -28.52
CA MET A 23 5.29 23.93 -29.68
C MET A 23 5.53 22.50 -30.14
N GLY A 24 6.80 22.10 -30.27
CA GLY A 24 7.18 20.75 -30.69
C GLY A 24 6.64 19.68 -29.76
N SER A 25 6.78 19.85 -28.44
CA SER A 25 6.25 18.92 -27.44
C SER A 25 4.73 18.76 -27.55
N HIS A 26 3.99 19.87 -27.52
CA HIS A 26 2.52 19.81 -27.53
C HIS A 26 1.98 19.19 -28.82
N LEU A 27 2.52 19.60 -29.96
CA LEU A 27 2.09 19.11 -31.27
C LEU A 27 2.46 17.63 -31.49
N ALA A 28 3.62 17.18 -31.01
CA ALA A 28 4.00 15.78 -31.03
C ALA A 28 3.08 14.93 -30.12
N THR A 29 2.81 15.42 -28.90
CA THR A 29 1.91 14.76 -27.94
C THR A 29 0.47 14.68 -28.46
N PHE A 30 -0.04 15.70 -29.16
CA PHE A 30 -1.37 15.64 -29.79
C PHE A 30 -1.48 14.50 -30.82
N GLY A 31 -0.38 14.19 -31.51
CA GLY A 31 -0.32 13.11 -32.49
C GLY A 31 -0.24 11.73 -31.87
N LEU A 32 0.81 11.46 -31.08
CA LEU A 32 1.15 10.11 -30.61
C LEU A 32 1.16 9.95 -29.08
N GLY A 33 0.77 10.98 -28.33
CA GLY A 33 0.86 10.99 -26.87
C GLY A 33 2.29 10.90 -26.36
N HIS A 34 2.46 10.43 -25.12
CA HIS A 34 3.78 10.21 -24.52
C HIS A 34 4.32 8.82 -24.86
N LEU A 35 5.26 8.79 -25.81
CA LEU A 35 6.09 7.62 -26.13
C LEU A 35 7.37 7.60 -25.28
N PRO A 36 8.02 6.43 -25.12
CA PRO A 36 9.38 6.35 -24.58
C PRO A 36 10.35 7.31 -25.30
N GLU A 37 11.35 7.82 -24.59
CA GLU A 37 12.29 8.82 -25.15
C GLU A 37 12.93 8.38 -26.47
N HIS A 38 13.31 7.10 -26.60
CA HIS A 38 13.90 6.54 -27.82
C HIS A 38 12.94 6.51 -29.02
N LEU A 39 11.62 6.65 -28.79
CA LEU A 39 10.57 6.69 -29.81
C LEU A 39 9.91 8.06 -29.96
N ALA A 40 10.27 9.04 -29.12
CA ALA A 40 9.63 10.35 -29.08
C ALA A 40 9.68 11.09 -30.43
N TRP A 41 10.75 10.86 -31.22
CA TRP A 41 10.93 11.45 -32.55
C TRP A 41 9.83 11.07 -33.55
N LEU A 42 9.13 9.95 -33.34
CA LEU A 42 8.01 9.52 -34.19
C LEU A 42 6.85 10.52 -34.16
N GLY A 43 6.76 11.37 -33.13
CA GLY A 43 5.76 12.45 -33.02
C GLY A 43 5.83 13.48 -34.16
N ILE A 44 6.92 13.51 -34.91
CA ILE A 44 7.07 14.36 -36.12
C ILE A 44 6.18 13.85 -37.27
N ILE A 45 5.84 12.56 -37.32
CA ILE A 45 5.16 11.97 -38.48
C ILE A 45 3.74 12.55 -38.68
N PRO A 46 2.87 12.63 -37.65
CA PRO A 46 1.59 13.34 -37.78
C PRO A 46 1.75 14.82 -38.20
N LEU A 47 2.82 15.49 -37.75
CA LEU A 47 3.10 16.88 -38.13
C LEU A 47 3.40 17.02 -39.62
N LEU A 48 4.13 16.06 -40.21
CA LEU A 48 4.38 16.05 -41.65
C LEU A 48 3.09 15.91 -42.46
N PHE A 49 2.11 15.12 -41.98
CA PHE A 49 0.80 15.05 -42.62
C PHE A 49 0.02 16.35 -42.48
N ALA A 50 0.02 16.99 -41.30
CA ALA A 50 -0.62 18.30 -41.15
C ALA A 50 0.02 19.35 -42.08
N ALA A 51 1.36 19.39 -42.18
CA ALA A 51 2.08 20.27 -43.09
C ALA A 51 1.77 19.99 -44.56
N LEU A 52 1.67 18.72 -44.95
CA LEU A 52 1.24 18.30 -46.28
C LEU A 52 -0.19 18.79 -46.57
N GLY A 53 -1.10 18.71 -45.60
CA GLY A 53 -2.47 19.21 -45.71
C GLY A 53 -2.50 20.70 -46.00
N VAL A 54 -1.80 21.50 -45.19
CA VAL A 54 -1.66 22.96 -45.38
C VAL A 54 -1.04 23.27 -46.75
N GLY A 55 0.09 22.63 -47.09
CA GLY A 55 0.78 22.86 -48.36
C GLY A 55 -0.08 22.51 -49.58
N SER A 56 -0.82 21.39 -49.52
CA SER A 56 -1.71 20.98 -50.61
C SER A 56 -2.88 21.95 -50.82
N ALA A 57 -3.44 22.48 -49.73
CA ALA A 57 -4.54 23.45 -49.81
C ALA A 57 -4.06 24.83 -50.32
N LEU A 58 -2.89 25.28 -49.89
CA LEU A 58 -2.28 26.51 -50.39
C LEU A 58 -1.85 26.39 -51.86
N TRP A 59 -1.37 25.22 -52.28
CA TRP A 59 -0.99 24.99 -53.68
C TRP A 59 -2.20 24.85 -54.61
N ALA A 60 -3.25 24.17 -54.15
CA ALA A 60 -4.52 24.10 -54.87
C ALA A 60 -5.12 25.50 -55.09
N SER A 61 -5.01 26.41 -54.10
CA SER A 61 -5.42 27.81 -54.21
C SER A 61 -4.59 28.64 -55.22
N ALA A 62 -3.51 28.09 -55.77
CA ALA A 62 -2.69 28.74 -56.78
C ALA A 62 -2.91 28.17 -58.20
N SER A 63 -3.69 27.10 -58.36
CA SER A 63 -3.78 26.31 -59.59
C SER A 63 -5.18 26.31 -60.23
N LYS A 64 -5.51 27.36 -60.99
CA LYS A 64 -6.60 27.49 -62.00
C LYS A 64 -7.73 26.42 -61.99
N VAL A 65 -8.46 26.25 -60.87
CA VAL A 65 -9.79 25.62 -60.84
C VAL A 65 -10.72 26.53 -60.05
N SER A 66 -11.87 26.92 -60.62
CA SER A 66 -12.99 27.65 -59.96
C SER A 66 -12.65 28.49 -58.70
N LEU A 67 -12.39 29.79 -58.89
CA LEU A 67 -11.97 30.78 -57.87
C LEU A 67 -12.71 30.67 -56.52
N ALA A 68 -14.01 30.34 -56.53
CA ALA A 68 -14.83 30.31 -55.32
C ALA A 68 -14.59 29.08 -54.40
N GLN A 69 -14.09 27.96 -54.93
CA GLN A 69 -13.78 26.77 -54.13
C GLN A 69 -12.39 26.86 -53.50
N GLU A 70 -11.43 27.41 -54.24
CA GLU A 70 -10.07 27.67 -53.75
C GLU A 70 -10.08 28.67 -52.57
N GLU A 71 -10.84 29.76 -52.69
CA GLU A 71 -10.93 30.79 -51.64
C GLU A 71 -11.54 30.23 -50.34
N ARG A 72 -12.57 29.38 -50.44
CA ARG A 72 -13.18 28.70 -49.28
C ARG A 72 -12.22 27.71 -48.61
N LEU A 73 -11.41 27.00 -49.38
CA LEU A 73 -10.42 26.05 -48.84
C LEU A 73 -9.30 26.79 -48.10
N GLY A 74 -8.79 27.89 -48.67
CA GLY A 74 -7.78 28.74 -48.04
C GLY A 74 -8.28 29.37 -46.73
N GLN A 75 -9.51 29.89 -46.73
CA GLN A 75 -10.16 30.42 -45.52
C GLN A 75 -10.36 29.34 -44.44
N GLY A 76 -10.76 28.12 -44.85
CA GLY A 76 -10.90 26.98 -43.94
C GLY A 76 -9.58 26.57 -43.30
N VAL A 77 -8.49 26.50 -44.07
CA VAL A 77 -7.15 26.21 -43.53
C VAL A 77 -6.66 27.31 -42.62
N LEU A 78 -6.87 28.58 -42.97
CA LEU A 78 -6.54 29.70 -42.10
C LEU A 78 -7.28 29.61 -40.77
N PHE A 79 -8.58 29.30 -40.80
CA PHE A 79 -9.38 29.08 -39.59
C PHE A 79 -8.80 27.95 -38.73
N LEU A 80 -8.46 26.79 -39.32
CA LEU A 80 -7.86 25.67 -38.59
C LEU A 80 -6.49 26.03 -38.00
N LEU A 81 -5.66 26.77 -38.72
CA LEU A 81 -4.37 27.23 -38.22
C LEU A 81 -4.55 28.20 -37.04
N LEU A 82 -5.50 29.13 -37.12
CA LEU A 82 -5.81 30.02 -36.00
C LEU A 82 -6.37 29.24 -34.81
N TYR A 83 -7.27 28.27 -35.05
CA TYR A 83 -7.83 27.43 -34.00
C TYR A 83 -6.78 26.54 -33.32
N LEU A 84 -5.74 26.11 -34.04
CA LEU A 84 -4.61 25.37 -33.46
C LEU A 84 -3.64 26.28 -32.70
N PHE A 85 -3.17 27.35 -33.36
CA PHE A 85 -2.04 28.14 -32.85
C PHE A 85 -2.43 29.23 -31.87
N VAL A 86 -3.65 29.77 -31.89
CA VAL A 86 -4.07 30.78 -30.90
C VAL A 86 -4.06 30.19 -29.48
N PRO A 87 -4.69 29.04 -29.19
CA PRO A 87 -4.61 28.43 -27.85
C PRO A 87 -3.19 28.05 -27.44
N LEU A 88 -2.39 27.49 -28.36
CA LEU A 88 -1.00 27.13 -28.09
C LEU A 88 -0.15 28.36 -27.77
N LEU A 89 -0.31 29.46 -28.51
CA LEU A 89 0.40 30.71 -28.26
C LEU A 89 -0.05 31.33 -26.93
N SER A 90 -1.35 31.32 -26.62
CA SER A 90 -1.85 31.77 -25.32
C SER A 90 -1.27 30.94 -24.18
N GLY A 91 -1.26 29.61 -24.31
CA GLY A 91 -0.65 28.69 -23.34
C GLY A 91 0.85 28.94 -23.17
N PHE A 92 1.57 29.21 -24.27
CA PHE A 92 2.98 29.56 -24.23
C PHE A 92 3.23 30.90 -23.51
N LEU A 93 2.45 31.94 -23.79
CA LEU A 93 2.55 33.23 -23.09
C LEU A 93 2.28 33.07 -21.59
N ILE A 94 1.31 32.22 -21.21
CA ILE A 94 1.08 31.87 -19.81
C ILE A 94 2.28 31.12 -19.23
N ASN A 95 2.87 30.17 -19.96
CA ASN A 95 4.07 29.43 -19.53
C ASN A 95 5.30 30.34 -19.28
N LEU A 96 5.43 31.45 -20.00
CA LEU A 96 6.50 32.42 -19.76
C LEU A 96 6.35 33.13 -18.40
N LEU A 97 5.12 33.35 -17.95
CA LEU A 97 4.81 34.01 -16.67
C LEU A 97 4.70 33.00 -15.52
N PHE A 98 4.18 31.81 -15.83
CA PHE A 98 3.89 30.73 -14.90
C PHE A 98 4.42 29.42 -15.50
N PRO A 99 5.75 29.20 -15.48
CA PRO A 99 6.34 27.97 -15.98
C PRO A 99 5.80 26.79 -15.17
N PHE A 100 5.08 25.92 -15.86
CA PHE A 100 4.52 24.68 -15.33
C PHE A 100 4.93 23.56 -16.29
N ARG A 101 5.76 22.61 -15.84
CA ARG A 101 6.26 21.49 -16.65
C ARG A 101 5.76 20.13 -16.17
N ALA A 102 4.61 20.10 -15.50
CA ALA A 102 4.00 18.83 -15.11
C ALA A 102 3.74 17.95 -16.36
N ILE A 103 4.10 16.68 -16.26
CA ILE A 103 3.83 15.68 -17.30
C ILE A 103 2.32 15.66 -17.61
N GLY A 104 1.96 15.74 -18.90
CA GLY A 104 0.58 15.74 -19.35
C GLY A 104 -0.12 17.10 -19.29
N ILE A 105 0.61 18.21 -19.14
CA ILE A 105 0.06 19.58 -19.21
C ILE A 105 -0.67 19.87 -20.52
N GLU A 106 -0.32 19.15 -21.59
CA GLU A 106 -0.96 19.21 -22.91
C GLU A 106 -2.47 18.97 -22.82
N ARG A 107 -2.94 18.28 -21.77
CA ARG A 107 -4.37 18.07 -21.50
C ARG A 107 -5.15 19.39 -21.38
N LEU A 108 -4.52 20.46 -20.92
CA LEU A 108 -5.13 21.79 -20.78
C LEU A 108 -5.37 22.46 -22.14
N LEU A 109 -4.68 21.98 -23.18
CA LEU A 109 -4.76 22.50 -24.54
C LEU A 109 -5.47 21.53 -25.49
N LEU A 110 -6.18 20.53 -24.98
CA LEU A 110 -6.94 19.57 -25.79
C LEU A 110 -7.96 20.24 -26.71
N LEU A 111 -8.43 21.44 -26.36
CA LEU A 111 -9.31 22.23 -27.20
C LEU A 111 -8.72 22.59 -28.58
N ALA A 112 -7.39 22.53 -28.74
CA ALA A 112 -6.70 22.76 -30.02
C ALA A 112 -6.59 21.48 -30.89
N THR A 113 -6.79 20.30 -30.29
CA THR A 113 -6.62 19.01 -31.00
C THR A 113 -7.58 18.78 -32.17
N PRO A 114 -8.85 19.25 -32.16
CA PRO A 114 -9.73 19.06 -33.31
C PRO A 114 -9.16 19.70 -34.58
N ALA A 115 -8.60 20.89 -34.48
CA ALA A 115 -7.96 21.57 -35.61
C ALA A 115 -6.75 20.79 -36.13
N PHE A 116 -5.91 20.29 -35.22
CA PHE A 116 -4.76 19.45 -35.56
C PHE A 116 -5.17 18.19 -36.33
N TYR A 117 -6.17 17.44 -35.85
CA TYR A 117 -6.63 16.21 -36.49
C TYR A 117 -7.25 16.45 -37.87
N ILE A 118 -7.98 17.56 -38.05
CA ILE A 118 -8.51 17.92 -39.36
C ILE A 118 -7.38 18.26 -40.34
N LEU A 119 -6.33 18.95 -39.90
CA LEU A 119 -5.16 19.24 -40.74
C LEU A 119 -4.41 17.95 -41.16
N VAL A 120 -4.25 16.99 -40.24
CA VAL A 120 -3.69 15.66 -40.55
C VAL A 120 -4.56 14.93 -41.57
N ALA A 121 -5.89 14.95 -41.39
CA ALA A 121 -6.83 14.34 -42.32
C ALA A 121 -6.81 15.00 -43.71
N LEU A 122 -6.65 16.32 -43.80
CA LEU A 122 -6.44 17.04 -45.06
C LEU A 122 -5.15 16.58 -45.76
N GLY A 123 -4.07 16.37 -45.00
CA GLY A 123 -2.82 15.81 -45.50
C GLY A 123 -3.01 14.43 -46.14
N LEU A 124 -3.72 13.52 -45.47
CA LEU A 124 -4.07 12.23 -46.05
C LEU A 124 -4.94 12.37 -47.29
N SER A 125 -5.95 13.23 -47.26
CA SER A 125 -6.87 13.44 -48.39
C SER A 125 -6.14 13.95 -49.63
N SER A 126 -5.05 14.72 -49.47
CA SER A 126 -4.21 15.19 -50.59
C SER A 126 -3.58 14.03 -51.39
N LEU A 127 -3.41 12.85 -50.78
CA LEU A 127 -2.83 11.67 -51.40
C LEU A 127 -3.84 10.82 -52.17
N LYS A 128 -5.13 11.20 -52.21
CA LYS A 128 -6.21 10.40 -52.84
C LYS A 128 -5.98 10.07 -54.31
N GLY A 129 -5.26 10.94 -55.04
CA GLY A 129 -4.85 10.69 -56.43
C GLY A 129 -3.76 9.61 -56.60
N ARG A 130 -3.12 9.19 -55.51
CA ARG A 130 -2.03 8.20 -55.49
C ARG A 130 -2.33 7.11 -54.46
N ARG A 131 -3.23 6.18 -54.81
CA ARG A 131 -3.79 5.16 -53.90
C ARG A 131 -2.74 4.41 -53.07
N THR A 132 -1.63 3.99 -53.66
CA THR A 132 -0.55 3.29 -52.94
C THR A 132 0.03 4.12 -51.78
N PHE A 133 0.30 5.40 -52.03
CA PHE A 133 0.82 6.31 -51.02
C PHE A 133 -0.23 6.63 -49.94
N LEU A 134 -1.50 6.76 -50.33
CA LEU A 134 -2.60 6.91 -49.37
C LEU A 134 -2.70 5.70 -48.43
N TYR A 135 -2.68 4.47 -48.98
CA TYR A 135 -2.75 3.26 -48.16
C TYR A 135 -1.54 3.10 -47.26
N LEU A 136 -0.33 3.38 -47.77
CA LEU A 136 0.89 3.34 -46.97
C LEU A 136 0.86 4.38 -45.83
N ALA A 137 0.43 5.61 -46.12
CA ALA A 137 0.26 6.66 -45.13
C ALA A 137 -0.76 6.28 -44.05
N GLY A 138 -1.90 5.71 -44.45
CA GLY A 138 -2.91 5.19 -43.54
C GLY A 138 -2.38 4.07 -42.65
N LEU A 139 -1.67 3.09 -43.23
CA LEU A 139 -1.04 2.00 -42.47
C LEU A 139 -0.01 2.51 -41.47
N ILE A 140 0.80 3.49 -41.85
CA ILE A 140 1.77 4.13 -40.94
C ILE A 140 1.05 4.77 -39.76
N LEU A 141 -0.01 5.55 -39.99
CA LEU A 141 -0.76 6.18 -38.90
C LEU A 141 -1.44 5.14 -37.99
N ILE A 142 -2.02 4.08 -38.55
CA ILE A 142 -2.60 2.98 -37.77
C ILE A 142 -1.52 2.32 -36.90
N ALA A 143 -0.34 2.03 -37.46
CA ALA A 143 0.76 1.44 -36.72
C ALA A 143 1.25 2.35 -35.58
N LEU A 144 1.36 3.66 -35.84
CA LEU A 144 1.78 4.63 -34.83
C LEU A 144 0.74 4.82 -33.72
N CYS A 145 -0.55 4.88 -34.06
CA CYS A 145 -1.63 4.92 -33.07
C CYS A 145 -1.68 3.63 -32.25
N SER A 146 -1.45 2.47 -32.89
CA SER A 146 -1.39 1.18 -32.20
C SER A 146 -0.20 1.12 -31.24
N LEU A 147 0.97 1.63 -31.64
CA LEU A 147 2.15 1.75 -30.79
C LEU A 147 1.90 2.69 -29.60
N SER A 148 1.29 3.85 -29.85
CA SER A 148 0.88 4.79 -28.81
C SER A 148 -0.06 4.14 -27.80
N LEU A 149 -1.09 3.43 -28.28
CA LEU A 149 -2.07 2.75 -27.43
C LEU A 149 -1.44 1.57 -26.66
N PHE A 150 -0.59 0.78 -27.31
CA PHE A 150 0.17 -0.27 -26.65
C PHE A 150 0.98 0.30 -25.49
N ASN A 151 1.77 1.34 -25.76
CA ASN A 151 2.52 2.05 -24.72
C ASN A 151 1.61 2.69 -23.66
N LEU A 152 0.38 3.11 -24.02
CA LEU A 152 -0.61 3.62 -23.06
C LEU A 152 -0.98 2.57 -22.00
N TYR A 153 -1.11 1.31 -22.39
CA TYR A 153 -1.54 0.24 -21.50
C TYR A 153 -0.41 -0.58 -20.90
N THR A 154 0.78 -0.60 -21.50
CA THR A 154 1.88 -1.46 -21.04
C THR A 154 2.93 -0.75 -20.23
N ILE A 155 3.07 0.57 -20.37
CA ILE A 155 4.03 1.35 -19.59
C ILE A 155 3.35 1.84 -18.31
N PRO A 156 3.82 1.45 -17.11
CA PRO A 156 3.31 1.97 -15.86
C PRO A 156 3.46 3.49 -15.83
N ARG A 157 2.32 4.20 -15.76
CA ARG A 157 2.28 5.64 -15.55
C ARG A 157 1.89 5.90 -14.10
N TYR A 158 2.64 6.77 -13.42
CA TYR A 158 2.39 7.13 -12.01
C TYR A 158 2.58 5.98 -11.01
N ALA A 159 3.51 5.04 -11.27
CA ALA A 159 3.78 3.94 -10.34
C ALA A 159 4.13 4.43 -8.92
N GLY A 160 4.77 5.60 -8.80
CA GLY A 160 5.08 6.25 -7.53
C GLY A 160 3.91 6.95 -6.84
N ASP A 161 2.73 7.03 -7.45
CA ASP A 161 1.53 7.64 -6.85
C ASP A 161 0.29 6.74 -7.07
N ASP A 162 0.51 5.43 -7.21
CA ASP A 162 -0.57 4.47 -7.42
C ASP A 162 -1.36 4.26 -6.12
N TYR A 163 -2.61 4.72 -6.10
CA TYR A 163 -3.52 4.55 -4.97
C TYR A 163 -4.13 3.15 -4.86
N ARG A 164 -4.05 2.30 -5.91
CA ARG A 164 -4.74 1.01 -5.93
C ARG A 164 -4.25 0.06 -4.83
N PRO A 165 -2.94 -0.09 -4.54
CA PRO A 165 -2.48 -0.94 -3.44
C PRO A 165 -2.96 -0.43 -2.07
N LEU A 166 -2.96 0.91 -1.86
CA LEU A 166 -3.50 1.52 -0.65
C LEU A 166 -4.99 1.22 -0.50
N ILE A 167 -5.76 1.38 -1.56
CA ILE A 167 -7.21 1.13 -1.57
C ILE A 167 -7.48 -0.36 -1.31
N ALA A 168 -6.73 -1.26 -1.93
CA ALA A 168 -6.84 -2.71 -1.69
C ALA A 168 -6.52 -3.07 -0.24
N ARG A 169 -5.51 -2.43 0.38
CA ARG A 169 -5.21 -2.62 1.80
C ARG A 169 -6.34 -2.14 2.69
N LEU A 170 -6.89 -0.96 2.41
CA LEU A 170 -8.02 -0.41 3.17
C LEU A 170 -9.26 -1.31 2.98
N GLU A 171 -9.53 -1.79 1.77
CA GLU A 171 -10.62 -2.72 1.47
C GLU A 171 -10.50 -4.05 2.23
N ALA A 172 -9.28 -4.54 2.44
CA ALA A 172 -9.02 -5.75 3.20
C ALA A 172 -9.29 -5.60 4.71
N LEU A 173 -9.12 -4.39 5.28
CA LEU A 173 -9.12 -4.17 6.73
C LEU A 173 -10.27 -3.29 7.24
N ALA A 174 -10.89 -2.49 6.39
CA ALA A 174 -11.96 -1.59 6.77
C ALA A 174 -13.28 -2.36 6.95
N GLN A 175 -14.12 -1.84 7.83
CA GLN A 175 -15.49 -2.27 8.04
C GLN A 175 -16.45 -1.18 7.55
N PRO A 176 -17.69 -1.53 7.15
CA PRO A 176 -18.67 -0.57 6.67
C PRO A 176 -18.96 0.59 7.64
N GLU A 177 -18.80 0.35 8.93
CA GLU A 177 -19.01 1.33 10.01
C GLU A 177 -17.85 2.32 10.16
N ASP A 178 -16.69 2.06 9.54
CA ASP A 178 -15.55 2.97 9.60
C ASP A 178 -15.79 4.24 8.77
N VAL A 179 -14.91 5.22 8.97
CA VAL A 179 -14.84 6.44 8.14
C VAL A 179 -13.49 6.53 7.42
N ILE A 180 -13.53 6.96 6.16
CA ILE A 180 -12.35 7.30 5.37
C ILE A 180 -12.29 8.82 5.27
N LEU A 181 -11.30 9.42 5.93
CA LEU A 181 -11.04 10.86 5.86
C LEU A 181 -10.17 11.14 4.63
N VAL A 182 -10.68 11.92 3.67
CA VAL A 182 -9.91 12.35 2.49
C VAL A 182 -9.76 13.87 2.47
N VAL A 183 -8.57 14.31 2.08
CA VAL A 183 -8.21 15.73 2.00
C VAL A 183 -8.58 16.31 0.65
N HIS A 184 -8.31 15.56 -0.42
CA HIS A 184 -8.42 16.08 -1.77
C HIS A 184 -9.64 15.52 -2.51
N PRO A 185 -10.37 16.35 -3.27
CA PRO A 185 -11.53 15.90 -4.05
C PRO A 185 -11.22 14.75 -5.03
N TRP A 186 -10.01 14.68 -5.57
CA TRP A 186 -9.63 13.60 -6.49
C TRP A 186 -9.52 12.24 -5.80
N GLN A 187 -9.24 12.19 -4.48
CA GLN A 187 -9.23 10.94 -3.72
C GLN A 187 -10.62 10.31 -3.71
N VAL A 188 -11.68 11.12 -3.68
CA VAL A 188 -13.06 10.65 -3.77
C VAL A 188 -13.31 9.88 -5.05
N GLY A 189 -12.82 10.41 -6.18
CA GLY A 189 -12.89 9.72 -7.47
C GLY A 189 -12.18 8.37 -7.46
N TYR A 190 -11.02 8.27 -6.79
CA TYR A 190 -10.28 7.01 -6.68
C TYR A 190 -11.00 5.96 -5.85
N PHE A 191 -11.53 6.33 -4.68
CA PHE A 191 -12.30 5.39 -3.86
C PHE A 191 -13.55 4.90 -4.59
N HIS A 192 -14.31 5.77 -5.25
CA HIS A 192 -15.46 5.33 -6.06
C HIS A 192 -15.10 4.46 -7.26
N SER A 193 -13.88 4.61 -7.82
CA SER A 193 -13.46 3.87 -9.01
C SER A 193 -12.86 2.50 -8.69
N TYR A 194 -12.15 2.40 -7.56
CA TYR A 194 -11.29 1.25 -7.27
C TYR A 194 -11.70 0.43 -6.04
N TYR A 195 -12.47 0.99 -5.11
CA TYR A 195 -12.99 0.26 -3.96
C TYR A 195 -14.19 -0.59 -4.41
N ARG A 196 -14.15 -1.93 -4.23
CA ARG A 196 -15.15 -2.84 -4.81
C ARG A 196 -16.19 -3.32 -3.80
N ALA A 197 -15.84 -3.39 -2.53
CA ALA A 197 -16.72 -3.71 -1.42
C ALA A 197 -17.66 -2.53 -1.07
N PRO A 198 -18.65 -2.74 -0.18
CA PRO A 198 -19.45 -1.62 0.35
C PRO A 198 -18.53 -0.55 0.96
N LEU A 199 -18.46 0.60 0.30
CA LEU A 199 -17.55 1.68 0.66
C LEU A 199 -17.94 2.24 2.05
N PRO A 200 -17.01 2.29 3.02
CA PRO A 200 -17.23 2.98 4.29
C PRO A 200 -17.56 4.46 4.08
N PHE A 201 -18.01 5.13 5.12
CA PHE A 201 -18.38 6.54 5.00
C PHE A 201 -17.17 7.37 4.55
N LEU A 202 -17.25 7.98 3.37
CA LEU A 202 -16.17 8.76 2.79
C LEU A 202 -16.37 10.24 3.14
N TYR A 203 -15.53 10.74 4.04
CA TYR A 203 -15.58 12.12 4.50
C TYR A 203 -14.50 12.95 3.78
N LEU A 204 -14.93 13.74 2.79
CA LEU A 204 -14.09 14.76 2.16
C LEU A 204 -14.11 16.02 3.02
N THR A 205 -12.94 16.50 3.45
CA THR A 205 -12.82 17.85 4.01
C THR A 205 -13.12 18.88 2.90
N PRO A 206 -14.19 19.72 2.95
CA PRO A 206 -14.59 20.60 4.07
C PRO A 206 -16.13 20.78 4.27
N LYS A 207 -16.59 21.59 5.26
CA LYS A 207 -18.01 22.03 5.34
C LYS A 207 -18.26 23.55 5.36
N GLU A 208 -17.20 24.36 5.26
CA GLU A 208 -17.22 25.83 5.08
C GLU A 208 -17.79 26.66 6.27
N GLU A 209 -17.93 27.99 6.24
CA GLU A 209 -18.62 28.77 5.20
C GLU A 209 -17.69 29.69 4.38
N THR A 210 -17.85 29.60 3.07
CA THR A 210 -16.99 30.07 1.97
C THR A 210 -16.58 31.53 2.13
N ASP A 211 -15.34 31.96 1.81
CA ASP A 211 -14.69 31.82 0.51
C ASP A 211 -13.17 31.55 0.62
N VAL A 212 -12.76 30.40 0.07
CA VAL A 212 -11.54 30.14 -0.75
C VAL A 212 -10.46 29.15 -0.25
N THR A 213 -10.22 28.78 1.02
CA THR A 213 -9.15 27.74 1.26
C THR A 213 -9.38 26.74 2.39
N GLN A 214 -9.07 25.45 2.09
CA GLN A 214 -8.93 24.34 3.06
C GLN A 214 -7.98 24.69 4.22
N GLU A 215 -7.06 25.62 3.99
CA GLU A 215 -6.06 26.13 4.94
C GLU A 215 -6.70 26.70 6.22
N ARG A 216 -7.90 27.31 6.15
CA ARG A 216 -8.56 27.91 7.33
C ARG A 216 -9.10 26.89 8.35
N TRP A 217 -9.49 25.68 7.92
CA TRP A 217 -9.98 24.64 8.84
C TRP A 217 -8.88 24.16 9.79
N VAL A 218 -7.65 24.13 9.28
CA VAL A 218 -6.45 23.67 10.01
C VAL A 218 -5.70 24.80 10.73
N GLU A 219 -5.94 26.05 10.35
CA GLU A 219 -5.56 27.22 11.15
C GLU A 219 -6.43 27.39 12.40
N ARG A 220 -7.53 26.63 12.52
CA ARG A 220 -8.45 26.61 13.66
C ARG A 220 -8.49 25.22 14.31
N PRO A 221 -7.49 24.88 15.16
CA PRO A 221 -7.42 23.58 15.84
C PRO A 221 -8.70 23.20 16.57
N ASP A 222 -9.45 24.19 17.09
CA ASP A 222 -10.73 24.01 17.77
C ASP A 222 -11.87 23.50 16.85
N LEU A 223 -11.87 23.90 15.58
CA LEU A 223 -12.83 23.44 14.59
C LEU A 223 -12.41 22.08 14.01
N MET A 224 -11.12 21.91 13.76
CA MET A 224 -10.54 20.64 13.32
C MET A 224 -10.82 19.53 14.34
N GLY A 225 -10.48 19.77 15.60
CA GLY A 225 -10.65 18.80 16.68
C GLY A 225 -12.11 18.39 16.85
N ARG A 226 -13.05 19.36 16.93
CA ARG A 226 -14.49 19.06 17.00
C ARG A 226 -15.02 18.26 15.81
N GLY A 227 -14.50 18.53 14.61
CA GLY A 227 -14.86 17.76 13.41
C GLY A 227 -14.38 16.31 13.51
N LEU A 228 -13.12 16.10 13.90
CA LEU A 228 -12.53 14.77 14.07
C LEU A 228 -13.17 13.99 15.21
N GLU A 229 -13.48 14.66 16.32
CA GLU A 229 -14.25 14.10 17.45
C GLU A 229 -15.67 13.69 17.03
N GLY A 230 -16.34 14.51 16.23
CA GLY A 230 -17.64 14.16 15.65
C GLY A 230 -17.60 12.89 14.79
N LEU A 231 -16.49 12.65 14.08
CA LEU A 231 -16.30 11.43 13.29
C LEU A 231 -16.03 10.22 14.19
N LEU A 232 -15.05 10.31 15.09
CA LEU A 232 -14.63 9.17 15.92
C LEU A 232 -15.59 8.85 17.09
N SER A 233 -16.57 9.71 17.35
CA SER A 233 -17.72 9.38 18.22
C SER A 233 -18.82 8.59 17.51
N GLN A 234 -18.89 8.66 16.17
CA GLN A 234 -19.88 7.96 15.35
C GLN A 234 -19.31 6.70 14.69
N HIS A 235 -18.00 6.70 14.44
CA HIS A 235 -17.29 5.64 13.73
C HIS A 235 -16.22 5.01 14.64
N PRO A 236 -16.15 3.67 14.73
CA PRO A 236 -15.21 3.00 15.62
C PRO A 236 -13.75 3.20 15.20
N ARG A 237 -13.49 3.39 13.90
CA ARG A 237 -12.15 3.60 13.33
C ARG A 237 -12.20 4.64 12.21
N LEU A 238 -11.07 5.32 12.04
CA LEU A 238 -10.83 6.32 10.99
C LEU A 238 -9.61 5.92 10.17
N TRP A 239 -9.78 5.89 8.85
CA TRP A 239 -8.73 5.66 7.87
C TRP A 239 -8.35 6.98 7.21
N PHE A 240 -7.05 7.28 7.16
CA PHE A 240 -6.52 8.53 6.64
C PHE A 240 -5.46 8.29 5.56
N PRO A 241 -5.86 8.21 4.28
CA PRO A 241 -4.93 8.25 3.14
C PRO A 241 -4.33 9.65 2.99
N THR A 242 -3.12 9.84 3.51
CA THR A 242 -2.40 11.12 3.45
C THR A 242 -1.62 11.23 2.14
N HIS A 243 -1.90 12.29 1.37
CA HIS A 243 -1.09 12.68 0.21
C HIS A 243 -0.17 13.82 0.61
N GLN A 244 0.96 13.48 1.21
CA GLN A 244 1.96 14.39 1.76
C GLN A 244 2.86 15.05 0.68
N ALA A 245 2.37 15.19 -0.56
CA ALA A 245 3.00 16.04 -1.56
C ALA A 245 2.76 17.52 -1.21
N LEU A 246 3.63 18.42 -1.68
CA LEU A 246 3.41 19.87 -1.59
C LEU A 246 3.38 20.52 -0.19
N GLY A 247 3.96 19.91 0.86
CA GLY A 247 4.36 20.64 2.08
C GLY A 247 3.78 20.14 3.40
N ARG A 248 2.92 19.11 3.35
CA ARG A 248 2.52 18.29 4.52
C ARG A 248 1.81 19.05 5.66
N ILE A 249 1.31 20.26 5.42
CA ILE A 249 0.87 21.13 6.52
C ILE A 249 -0.44 20.64 7.13
N LEU A 250 -1.39 20.22 6.30
CA LEU A 250 -2.72 19.79 6.74
C LEU A 250 -2.67 18.38 7.32
N GLU A 251 -2.06 17.45 6.58
CA GLU A 251 -1.93 16.05 6.95
C GLU A 251 -1.21 15.89 8.29
N ASN A 252 -0.08 16.59 8.48
CA ASN A 252 0.69 16.49 9.72
C ASN A 252 -0.10 16.99 10.93
N LYS A 253 -0.88 18.08 10.79
CA LYS A 253 -1.68 18.62 11.90
C LYS A 253 -2.86 17.71 12.26
N VAL A 254 -3.48 17.09 11.27
CA VAL A 254 -4.52 16.07 11.48
C VAL A 254 -3.91 14.84 12.15
N GLU A 255 -2.80 14.32 11.64
CA GLU A 255 -2.08 13.18 12.25
C GLU A 255 -1.65 13.51 13.69
N GLU A 256 -1.14 14.72 13.95
CA GLU A 256 -0.75 15.14 15.31
C GLU A 256 -1.93 15.15 16.27
N TYR A 257 -3.05 15.72 15.86
CA TYR A 257 -4.26 15.71 16.70
C TYR A 257 -4.74 14.26 16.94
N LEU A 258 -4.83 13.46 15.88
CA LEU A 258 -5.32 12.08 15.97
C LEU A 258 -4.40 11.20 16.82
N SER A 259 -3.08 11.34 16.69
CA SER A 259 -2.11 10.57 17.49
C SER A 259 -2.06 10.98 18.96
N ARG A 260 -2.50 12.20 19.31
CA ARG A 260 -2.59 12.67 20.70
C ARG A 260 -3.87 12.22 21.40
N GLU A 261 -4.99 12.22 20.67
CA GLU A 261 -6.33 12.01 21.24
C GLU A 261 -6.89 10.59 21.04
N TYR A 262 -6.32 9.83 20.09
CA TYR A 262 -6.80 8.52 19.67
C TYR A 262 -5.66 7.51 19.49
N TYR A 263 -6.01 6.30 19.07
CA TYR A 263 -5.11 5.15 19.06
C TYR A 263 -4.64 4.82 17.64
N PRO A 264 -3.48 5.34 17.18
CA PRO A 264 -2.90 4.94 15.90
C PRO A 264 -2.55 3.45 15.92
N PHE A 265 -3.03 2.70 14.93
CA PHE A 265 -2.78 1.25 14.84
C PHE A 265 -2.19 0.79 13.51
N LEU A 266 -2.12 1.67 12.51
CA LEU A 266 -1.53 1.40 11.21
C LEU A 266 -0.88 2.66 10.66
N ALA A 267 0.32 2.51 10.11
CA ALA A 267 1.06 3.56 9.41
C ALA A 267 1.94 2.92 8.32
N GLU A 268 1.44 2.88 7.09
CA GLU A 268 2.10 2.20 5.96
C GLU A 268 2.38 3.18 4.82
N TRP A 269 3.61 3.21 4.31
CA TRP A 269 3.99 4.02 3.16
C TRP A 269 3.77 3.25 1.86
N TYR A 270 3.07 3.88 0.91
CA TYR A 270 2.82 3.34 -0.43
C TYR A 270 3.66 4.06 -1.49
N SER A 271 4.15 5.25 -1.16
CA SER A 271 5.15 5.97 -1.95
C SER A 271 5.93 6.96 -1.10
N GLN A 272 6.82 7.75 -1.70
CA GLN A 272 7.52 8.85 -1.01
C GLN A 272 6.58 9.97 -0.51
N SER A 273 5.37 10.03 -1.07
CA SER A 273 4.39 11.09 -0.85
C SER A 273 3.08 10.57 -0.28
N THR A 274 2.81 9.26 -0.32
CA THR A 274 1.51 8.69 0.04
C THR A 274 1.65 7.68 1.16
N LYS A 275 0.95 7.92 2.27
CA LYS A 275 0.94 7.09 3.48
C LYS A 275 -0.50 6.85 3.92
N LEU A 276 -0.80 5.60 4.28
CA LEU A 276 -2.06 5.24 4.93
C LEU A 276 -1.84 5.22 6.44
N THR A 277 -2.59 6.02 7.18
CA THR A 277 -2.70 5.90 8.63
C THR A 277 -4.10 5.49 9.05
N ALA A 278 -4.21 4.83 10.20
CA ALA A 278 -5.50 4.45 10.76
C ALA A 278 -5.51 4.58 12.29
N TYR A 279 -6.66 5.00 12.80
CA TYR A 279 -6.87 5.36 14.20
C TYR A 279 -8.13 4.69 14.73
N ALA A 280 -8.06 4.17 15.96
CA ALA A 280 -9.23 3.65 16.65
C ALA A 280 -9.80 4.70 17.61
N SER A 281 -11.13 4.79 17.68
CA SER A 281 -11.89 5.58 18.66
C SER A 281 -11.55 5.17 20.10
N GLN A 282 -11.94 5.97 21.08
CA GLN A 282 -11.69 5.67 22.49
C GLN A 282 -12.49 4.45 22.99
N ALA A 283 -11.95 3.71 23.95
CA ALA A 283 -12.64 2.59 24.59
C ALA A 283 -12.25 2.47 26.07
N PRO A 284 -13.05 1.78 26.91
CA PRO A 284 -12.70 1.54 28.31
C PRO A 284 -11.40 0.73 28.44
N LEU A 285 -10.50 1.23 29.29
CA LEU A 285 -9.22 0.60 29.62
C LEU A 285 -9.23 0.09 31.07
N THR A 286 -8.55 -1.03 31.29
CA THR A 286 -8.14 -1.49 32.62
C THR A 286 -6.82 -0.78 32.95
N ALA A 287 -6.87 0.17 33.88
CA ALA A 287 -5.69 0.90 34.33
C ALA A 287 -4.84 0.06 35.29
N SER A 288 -3.54 0.31 35.26
CA SER A 288 -2.53 -0.26 36.15
C SER A 288 -1.60 0.85 36.63
N ASP A 289 -1.43 0.93 37.94
CA ASP A 289 -0.52 1.87 38.60
C ASP A 289 0.88 1.26 38.83
N ARG A 290 1.17 0.11 38.20
CA ARG A 290 2.48 -0.53 38.30
C ARG A 290 3.50 0.26 37.49
N SER A 291 4.44 0.89 38.19
CA SER A 291 5.55 1.57 37.53
C SER A 291 6.63 0.60 37.03
N LEU A 292 7.15 0.89 35.84
CA LEU A 292 8.17 0.10 35.15
C LEU A 292 9.26 1.03 34.64
N GLU A 293 10.51 0.73 34.96
CA GLU A 293 11.67 1.49 34.50
C GLU A 293 12.35 0.75 33.35
N PHE A 294 12.75 1.49 32.32
CA PHE A 294 13.39 0.97 31.11
C PHE A 294 14.79 1.56 30.98
N GLY A 295 15.80 0.72 31.21
CA GLY A 295 17.22 1.03 31.07
C GLY A 295 17.75 2.16 31.95
N GLY A 296 17.01 2.54 33.01
CA GLY A 296 17.32 3.75 33.79
C GLY A 296 17.10 5.07 33.04
N LEU A 297 16.46 5.03 31.87
CA LEU A 297 16.27 6.20 30.99
C LEU A 297 14.85 6.74 31.03
N MET A 298 13.88 5.82 31.02
CA MET A 298 12.45 6.11 30.93
C MET A 298 11.69 5.37 32.04
N LEU A 299 10.77 6.07 32.69
CA LEU A 299 9.84 5.51 33.66
C LEU A 299 8.43 5.49 33.05
N LEU A 300 7.84 4.31 32.92
CA LEU A 300 6.40 4.17 32.69
C LEU A 300 5.70 4.29 34.05
N GLN A 301 5.05 5.42 34.30
CA GLN A 301 4.39 5.70 35.57
C GLN A 301 3.13 4.85 35.75
N THR A 302 2.27 4.89 34.73
CA THR A 302 1.00 4.16 34.66
C THR A 302 0.76 3.71 33.23
N TYR A 303 -0.07 2.68 33.08
CA TYR A 303 -0.55 2.25 31.78
C TYR A 303 -1.98 1.72 31.86
N GLY A 304 -2.68 1.73 30.72
CA GLY A 304 -4.00 1.13 30.58
C GLY A 304 -4.07 0.25 29.35
N VAL A 305 -4.75 -0.89 29.43
CA VAL A 305 -4.96 -1.81 28.30
C VAL A 305 -6.45 -2.04 28.11
N SER A 306 -6.89 -2.24 26.86
CA SER A 306 -8.29 -2.53 26.53
C SER A 306 -8.90 -3.60 27.44
N ALA A 307 -10.03 -3.26 28.08
CA ALA A 307 -10.68 -4.13 29.06
C ALA A 307 -11.52 -5.24 28.44
N GLN A 308 -11.96 -5.05 27.19
CA GLN A 308 -12.90 -5.95 26.51
C GLN A 308 -12.17 -6.95 25.60
N PRO A 309 -12.78 -8.12 25.34
CA PRO A 309 -12.29 -9.03 24.31
C PRO A 309 -12.21 -8.33 22.95
N VAL A 310 -11.18 -8.69 22.18
CA VAL A 310 -10.87 -8.07 20.90
C VAL A 310 -11.11 -9.08 19.78
N GLU A 311 -11.83 -8.69 18.73
CA GLU A 311 -12.06 -9.56 17.57
C GLU A 311 -10.78 -9.72 16.74
N ALA A 312 -10.51 -10.93 16.25
CA ALA A 312 -9.50 -11.12 15.21
C ALA A 312 -9.88 -10.37 13.92
N ALA A 313 -8.90 -10.08 13.07
CA ALA A 313 -8.99 -9.29 11.83
C ALA A 313 -9.20 -7.77 11.98
N TRP A 314 -10.08 -7.32 12.88
CA TRP A 314 -10.48 -5.91 12.94
C TRP A 314 -10.31 -5.25 14.29
N GLY A 315 -10.26 -6.04 15.36
CA GLY A 315 -10.15 -5.53 16.71
C GLY A 315 -8.79 -4.89 16.97
N VAL A 316 -8.81 -3.73 17.63
CA VAL A 316 -7.62 -2.96 18.00
C VAL A 316 -7.47 -2.98 19.52
N ILE A 317 -6.35 -3.51 19.99
CA ILE A 317 -5.92 -3.41 21.39
C ILE A 317 -5.40 -2.00 21.62
N ARG A 318 -6.15 -1.20 22.36
CA ARG A 318 -5.79 0.16 22.75
C ARG A 318 -4.96 0.15 24.03
N VAL A 319 -3.90 0.93 24.04
CA VAL A 319 -2.96 1.02 25.15
C VAL A 319 -2.71 2.50 25.45
N ASP A 320 -2.87 2.90 26.71
CA ASP A 320 -2.43 4.20 27.21
C ASP A 320 -1.13 4.00 28.00
N LEU A 321 -0.12 4.84 27.74
CA LEU A 321 1.19 4.80 28.39
C LEU A 321 1.53 6.21 28.88
N LEU A 322 1.80 6.36 30.18
CA LEU A 322 2.29 7.61 30.76
C LEU A 322 3.78 7.50 31.06
N TRP A 323 4.59 8.04 30.16
CA TRP A 323 6.04 8.04 30.26
C TRP A 323 6.54 9.23 31.05
N GLN A 324 7.68 9.08 31.72
CA GLN A 324 8.48 10.15 32.31
C GLN A 324 9.94 9.94 31.92
N ARG A 325 10.62 11.00 31.46
CA ARG A 325 12.06 10.95 31.20
C ARG A 325 12.84 11.12 32.50
N ILE A 326 13.70 10.16 32.85
CA ILE A 326 14.45 10.16 34.12
C ILE A 326 15.96 10.32 33.95
N ALA A 327 16.51 10.10 32.75
CA ALA A 327 17.91 10.38 32.43
C ALA A 327 18.07 11.11 31.08
N ASP A 328 19.27 11.69 30.88
CA ASP A 328 19.65 12.31 29.61
C ASP A 328 20.19 11.26 28.63
N PHE A 329 19.85 11.44 27.35
CA PHE A 329 20.18 10.57 26.21
C PHE A 329 19.82 11.29 24.90
N GLN A 330 20.43 10.89 23.79
CA GLN A 330 20.21 11.52 22.48
C GLN A 330 19.66 10.56 21.43
N GLU A 331 19.75 9.26 21.73
CA GLU A 331 19.26 8.16 20.94
C GLU A 331 17.74 8.27 20.72
N ARG A 332 17.31 7.83 19.54
CA ARG A 332 15.89 7.69 19.23
C ARG A 332 15.47 6.29 19.65
N TYR A 333 14.49 6.21 20.53
CA TYR A 333 13.96 4.95 21.02
C TYR A 333 12.59 4.70 20.43
N ARG A 334 12.34 3.43 20.11
CA ARG A 334 11.07 2.94 19.59
C ARG A 334 10.36 2.11 20.64
N VAL A 335 9.05 2.25 20.70
CA VAL A 335 8.15 1.53 21.59
C VAL A 335 7.53 0.40 20.78
N THR A 336 7.75 -0.84 21.22
CA THR A 336 7.21 -2.02 20.54
C THR A 336 6.20 -2.72 21.43
N LEU A 337 4.98 -2.88 20.90
CA LEU A 337 3.95 -3.75 21.44
C LEU A 337 3.96 -5.08 20.69
N ARG A 338 3.90 -6.19 21.42
CA ARG A 338 3.77 -7.55 20.85
C ARG A 338 2.60 -8.28 21.49
N LEU A 339 1.79 -8.92 20.67
CA LEU A 339 0.78 -9.87 21.11
C LEU A 339 1.35 -11.29 20.98
N THR A 340 1.65 -11.93 22.11
CA THR A 340 2.24 -13.27 22.13
C THR A 340 1.31 -14.31 22.71
N ASP A 341 1.43 -15.55 22.23
CA ASP A 341 0.78 -16.68 22.87
C ASP A 341 1.67 -17.35 23.93
N LYS A 342 1.15 -18.39 24.57
CA LYS A 342 1.86 -19.19 25.58
C LYS A 342 3.13 -19.91 25.08
N THR A 343 3.28 -20.07 23.76
CA THR A 343 4.48 -20.65 23.13
C THR A 343 5.54 -19.61 22.82
N GLY A 344 5.21 -18.32 22.98
CA GLY A 344 6.07 -17.20 22.64
C GLY A 344 5.96 -16.75 21.18
N TYR A 345 5.03 -17.30 20.39
CA TYR A 345 4.83 -16.85 19.02
C TYR A 345 4.20 -15.44 19.00
N VAL A 346 4.75 -14.55 18.17
CA VAL A 346 4.28 -13.17 18.00
C VAL A 346 3.19 -13.15 16.92
N TRP A 347 1.94 -12.96 17.34
CA TRP A 347 0.80 -12.90 16.44
C TRP A 347 0.64 -11.54 15.77
N ALA A 348 0.93 -10.48 16.53
CA ALA A 348 0.84 -9.10 16.09
C ALA A 348 1.97 -8.28 16.73
N SER A 349 2.48 -7.29 16.01
CA SER A 349 3.39 -6.30 16.56
C SER A 349 3.06 -4.91 16.04
N HIS A 350 3.31 -3.90 16.86
CA HIS A 350 3.32 -2.49 16.47
C HIS A 350 4.61 -1.90 17.00
N ASP A 351 5.42 -1.35 16.10
CA ASP A 351 6.66 -0.68 16.44
C ASP A 351 6.66 0.77 15.93
N SER A 352 6.75 1.73 16.84
CA SER A 352 6.80 3.16 16.52
C SER A 352 7.55 3.95 17.58
N GLU A 353 8.11 5.10 17.21
CA GLU A 353 8.45 6.10 18.23
C GLU A 353 7.17 6.69 18.87
N PRO A 354 7.26 7.30 20.06
CA PRO A 354 6.10 7.82 20.77
C PRO A 354 5.31 8.85 19.95
N LEU A 355 4.00 8.90 20.20
CA LEU A 355 3.03 9.66 19.40
C LEU A 355 3.12 9.35 17.89
N ALA A 356 3.22 8.06 17.56
CA ALA A 356 3.28 7.54 16.19
C ALA A 356 4.38 8.20 15.33
N GLY A 357 5.58 8.41 15.90
CA GLY A 357 6.70 9.02 15.17
C GLY A 357 6.79 10.54 15.25
N LEU A 358 5.85 11.21 15.92
CA LEU A 358 5.77 12.67 15.94
C LEU A 358 6.58 13.30 17.06
N TYR A 359 6.88 12.56 18.14
CA TYR A 359 7.57 13.11 19.31
C TYR A 359 8.55 12.10 19.94
N PRO A 360 9.85 12.10 19.55
CA PRO A 360 10.83 11.18 20.10
C PRO A 360 11.10 11.47 21.59
N PHE A 361 11.43 10.44 22.38
CA PHE A 361 11.73 10.64 23.80
C PHE A 361 12.90 11.60 24.07
N SER A 362 13.90 11.68 23.19
CA SER A 362 15.03 12.61 23.35
C SER A 362 14.62 14.08 23.31
N ALA A 363 13.47 14.40 22.69
CA ALA A 363 12.90 15.74 22.69
C ALA A 363 12.10 16.07 23.97
N LEU A 364 11.72 15.06 24.76
CA LEU A 364 11.02 15.25 26.03
C LEU A 364 11.99 15.85 27.06
N PRO A 365 11.67 16.98 27.73
CA PRO A 365 12.55 17.52 28.76
C PRO A 365 12.77 16.54 29.92
N LEU A 366 13.95 16.58 30.55
CA LEU A 366 14.26 15.75 31.72
C LEU A 366 13.24 16.00 32.84
N GLY A 367 12.68 14.92 33.40
CA GLY A 367 11.64 14.95 34.44
C GLY A 367 10.21 15.17 33.92
N ALA A 368 10.03 15.55 32.64
CA ALA A 368 8.72 15.77 32.06
C ALA A 368 8.02 14.45 31.68
N THR A 369 6.69 14.49 31.61
CA THR A 369 5.84 13.36 31.25
C THR A 369 5.30 13.45 29.83
N LEU A 370 5.13 12.31 29.17
CA LEU A 370 4.53 12.17 27.85
C LEU A 370 3.46 11.08 27.88
N ARG A 371 2.23 11.43 27.47
CA ARG A 371 1.19 10.44 27.19
C ARG A 371 1.38 9.92 25.78
N ASP A 372 1.38 8.60 25.64
CA ASP A 372 1.44 7.89 24.36
C ASP A 372 0.33 6.85 24.31
N SER A 373 -0.39 6.75 23.19
CA SER A 373 -1.63 5.97 23.09
C SER A 373 -1.62 4.97 21.92
N PRO A 374 -0.65 4.05 21.80
CA PRO A 374 -0.57 3.15 20.66
C PRO A 374 -1.74 2.15 20.61
N GLY A 375 -2.16 1.80 19.40
CA GLY A 375 -3.13 0.74 19.12
C GLY A 375 -2.47 -0.45 18.42
N LEU A 376 -2.82 -1.68 18.76
CA LEU A 376 -2.32 -2.91 18.11
C LEU A 376 -3.47 -3.65 17.43
N LEU A 377 -3.49 -3.67 16.10
CA LEU A 377 -4.48 -4.42 15.31
C LEU A 377 -4.23 -5.92 15.47
N VAL A 378 -5.27 -6.69 15.80
CA VAL A 378 -5.23 -8.15 15.85
C VAL A 378 -5.43 -8.71 14.43
N PRO A 379 -4.45 -9.41 13.84
CA PRO A 379 -4.54 -9.85 12.45
C PRO A 379 -5.65 -10.87 12.20
N ALA A 380 -6.09 -10.93 10.94
CA ALA A 380 -7.01 -11.96 10.49
C ALA A 380 -6.37 -13.35 10.63
N GLY A 381 -7.20 -14.34 10.96
CA GLY A 381 -6.74 -15.71 11.19
C GLY A 381 -6.11 -15.97 12.57
N THR A 382 -6.03 -14.96 13.45
CA THR A 382 -5.64 -15.18 14.86
C THR A 382 -6.70 -16.03 15.56
N PRO A 383 -6.35 -17.18 16.16
CA PRO A 383 -7.33 -18.05 16.79
C PRO A 383 -7.88 -17.44 18.08
N PRO A 384 -9.08 -17.86 18.52
CA PRO A 384 -9.63 -17.38 19.78
C PRO A 384 -8.84 -17.95 20.96
N GLY A 385 -8.50 -17.10 21.92
CA GLY A 385 -7.65 -17.49 23.04
C GLY A 385 -7.25 -16.33 23.92
N THR A 386 -6.41 -16.64 24.91
CA THR A 386 -5.78 -15.63 25.78
C THR A 386 -4.33 -15.45 25.35
N TYR A 387 -3.96 -14.19 25.17
CA TYR A 387 -2.66 -13.74 24.70
C TYR A 387 -2.04 -12.79 25.71
N GLN A 388 -0.72 -12.64 25.70
CA GLN A 388 -0.01 -11.65 26.50
C GLN A 388 0.32 -10.44 25.63
N LEU A 389 -0.03 -9.25 26.12
CA LEU A 389 0.46 -8.00 25.57
C LEU A 389 1.78 -7.66 26.23
N ARG A 390 2.84 -7.56 25.41
CA ARG A 390 4.20 -7.28 25.85
C ARG A 390 4.68 -5.95 25.31
N LEU A 391 5.52 -5.28 26.09
CA LEU A 391 6.09 -3.96 25.80
C LEU A 391 7.61 -4.02 25.92
N SER A 392 8.31 -3.53 24.91
CA SER A 392 9.77 -3.35 24.93
C SER A 392 10.17 -2.03 24.31
N ILE A 393 11.35 -1.54 24.67
CA ILE A 393 11.95 -0.33 24.10
C ILE A 393 13.33 -0.68 23.55
N TYR A 394 13.66 -0.24 22.34
CA TYR A 394 15.00 -0.36 21.77
C TYR A 394 15.34 0.86 20.93
N SER A 395 16.64 1.09 20.69
CA SER A 395 17.12 2.19 19.85
C SER A 395 17.13 1.81 18.37
N ASP A 396 17.62 0.62 18.06
CA ASP A 396 17.69 0.06 16.70
C ASP A 396 17.22 -1.40 16.71
N PRO A 397 16.58 -1.92 15.64
CA PRO A 397 16.12 -3.30 15.59
C PRO A 397 17.21 -4.36 15.78
N GLU A 398 18.48 -4.04 15.45
CA GLU A 398 19.63 -4.92 15.67
C GLU A 398 20.18 -4.82 17.10
N SER A 399 19.78 -3.80 17.85
CA SER A 399 20.20 -3.59 19.24
C SER A 399 19.35 -4.41 20.21
N ALA A 400 19.96 -4.84 21.32
CA ALA A 400 19.22 -5.45 22.41
C ALA A 400 18.20 -4.44 23.00
N PRO A 401 16.97 -4.87 23.34
CA PRO A 401 16.03 -3.99 24.02
C PRO A 401 16.52 -3.60 25.42
N LEU A 402 16.02 -2.47 25.91
CA LEU A 402 16.31 -1.95 27.24
C LEU A 402 15.84 -2.95 28.32
N GLU A 403 16.66 -3.09 29.36
CA GLU A 403 16.28 -3.85 30.56
C GLU A 403 15.09 -3.19 31.25
N VAL A 404 14.14 -4.01 31.70
CA VAL A 404 12.95 -3.59 32.41
C VAL A 404 13.11 -3.94 33.88
N THR A 405 12.93 -2.97 34.75
CA THR A 405 12.92 -3.17 36.21
C THR A 405 11.63 -2.65 36.82
N SER A 406 11.25 -3.20 37.98
CA SER A 406 10.10 -2.73 38.77
C SER A 406 10.49 -2.79 40.24
N LEU A 407 10.47 -1.64 40.93
CA LEU A 407 10.94 -1.54 42.32
C LEU A 407 12.34 -2.13 42.52
N GLU A 408 13.27 -1.84 41.59
CA GLU A 408 14.65 -2.36 41.55
C GLU A 408 14.79 -3.87 41.26
N GLU A 409 13.70 -4.59 41.01
CA GLU A 409 13.74 -6.00 40.59
C GLU A 409 13.78 -6.12 39.05
N PRO A 410 14.74 -6.88 38.48
CA PRO A 410 14.82 -7.09 37.04
C PRO A 410 13.71 -8.02 36.53
N LEU A 411 13.02 -7.59 35.48
CA LEU A 411 11.93 -8.34 34.81
C LEU A 411 12.36 -8.93 33.45
N GLY A 412 13.56 -8.60 32.98
CA GLY A 412 14.08 -9.00 31.66
C GLY A 412 14.09 -7.81 30.70
N VAL A 413 13.78 -8.04 29.42
CA VAL A 413 13.82 -7.02 28.36
C VAL A 413 12.44 -6.71 27.75
N GLU A 414 11.40 -7.38 28.24
CA GLU A 414 10.01 -7.16 27.86
C GLU A 414 9.14 -7.10 29.12
N ALA A 415 8.28 -6.08 29.21
CA ALA A 415 7.27 -5.97 30.25
C ALA A 415 5.95 -6.62 29.79
N ILE A 416 5.32 -7.45 30.63
CA ILE A 416 3.96 -7.94 30.39
C ILE A 416 2.98 -6.89 30.92
N LEU A 417 2.22 -6.25 30.02
CA LEU A 417 1.21 -5.25 30.37
C LEU A 417 -0.12 -5.88 30.78
N GLY A 418 -0.42 -7.09 30.31
CA GLY A 418 -1.63 -7.80 30.69
C GLY A 418 -2.01 -8.91 29.72
N GLU A 419 -3.12 -9.57 30.04
CA GLU A 419 -3.73 -10.58 29.17
C GLU A 419 -4.82 -9.96 28.29
N VAL A 420 -4.83 -10.34 27.02
CA VAL A 420 -5.83 -9.94 26.03
C VAL A 420 -6.58 -11.17 25.56
N LYS A 421 -7.90 -11.14 25.66
CA LYS A 421 -8.77 -12.19 25.13
C LYS A 421 -9.12 -11.88 23.69
N VAL A 422 -8.67 -12.73 22.76
CA VAL A 422 -9.05 -12.67 21.34
C VAL A 422 -10.26 -13.56 21.10
N VAL A 423 -11.23 -13.06 20.36
CA VAL A 423 -12.43 -13.81 19.94
C VAL A 423 -12.51 -13.89 18.43
N LEU A 424 -13.28 -14.85 17.94
CA LEU A 424 -13.59 -14.95 16.52
C LEU A 424 -14.39 -13.72 16.07
N PRO A 425 -14.17 -13.22 14.86
CA PRO A 425 -14.89 -12.08 14.35
C PRO A 425 -16.37 -12.42 14.12
N ALA A 426 -17.25 -11.45 14.34
CA ALA A 426 -18.69 -11.65 14.17
C ALA A 426 -19.08 -11.92 12.69
N CYS A 427 -18.34 -11.32 11.77
CA CYS A 427 -18.43 -11.52 10.33
C CYS A 427 -17.13 -12.14 9.80
N GLN A 428 -17.19 -12.85 8.67
CA GLN A 428 -15.96 -13.40 8.10
C GLN A 428 -15.15 -12.32 7.39
N PRO A 429 -13.86 -12.17 7.72
CA PRO A 429 -13.00 -11.24 7.00
C PRO A 429 -12.75 -11.72 5.57
N PRO A 430 -12.50 -10.79 4.63
CA PRO A 430 -12.06 -11.15 3.29
C PRO A 430 -10.71 -11.89 3.35
N ILE A 431 -10.44 -12.74 2.37
CA ILE A 431 -9.17 -13.51 2.29
C ILE A 431 -7.98 -12.54 2.20
N GLU A 432 -8.19 -11.41 1.55
CA GLU A 432 -7.23 -10.31 1.37
C GLU A 432 -6.78 -9.69 2.71
N ALA A 433 -7.52 -9.91 3.81
CA ALA A 433 -7.11 -9.49 5.16
C ALA A 433 -5.94 -10.34 5.72
N LEU A 434 -5.71 -11.54 5.16
CA LEU A 434 -4.62 -12.40 5.56
C LEU A 434 -3.30 -11.96 4.89
N PRO A 435 -2.17 -11.91 5.64
CA PRO A 435 -0.86 -11.54 5.10
C PRO A 435 -0.20 -12.72 4.35
N ILE A 436 -0.85 -13.19 3.28
CA ILE A 436 -0.38 -14.30 2.44
C ILE A 436 0.68 -13.77 1.46
N GLN A 437 1.93 -14.21 1.60
CA GLN A 437 3.01 -13.87 0.66
C GLN A 437 2.95 -14.71 -0.63
N HIS A 438 2.63 -16.00 -0.49
CA HIS A 438 2.58 -16.95 -1.59
C HIS A 438 1.19 -17.59 -1.70
N PRO A 439 0.26 -16.99 -2.49
CA PRO A 439 -1.04 -17.58 -2.76
C PRO A 439 -0.89 -18.96 -3.40
N ARG A 440 -1.49 -19.98 -2.78
CA ARG A 440 -1.45 -21.36 -3.27
C ARG A 440 -2.68 -22.11 -2.78
N GLN A 441 -3.68 -22.22 -3.65
CA GLN A 441 -4.93 -22.88 -3.27
C GLN A 441 -4.87 -24.40 -3.46
N ALA A 442 -5.32 -25.14 -2.45
CA ALA A 442 -5.48 -26.59 -2.52
C ALA A 442 -6.58 -27.08 -1.57
N ASP A 443 -7.50 -27.91 -2.09
CA ASP A 443 -8.60 -28.50 -1.32
C ASP A 443 -8.22 -29.91 -0.85
N PHE A 444 -8.28 -30.14 0.47
CA PHE A 444 -8.02 -31.42 1.12
C PHE A 444 -9.34 -32.09 1.48
N GLU A 445 -9.68 -33.15 0.72
CA GLU A 445 -10.96 -33.88 0.77
C GLU A 445 -12.22 -32.99 0.74
N GLY A 446 -12.09 -31.76 0.25
CA GLY A 446 -13.17 -30.75 0.28
C GLY A 446 -13.54 -30.26 1.69
N GLY A 447 -12.79 -30.67 2.73
CA GLY A 447 -13.01 -30.25 4.11
C GLY A 447 -12.24 -29.00 4.49
N MET A 448 -10.95 -28.92 4.11
CA MET A 448 -10.08 -27.78 4.37
C MET A 448 -9.46 -27.28 3.08
N ARG A 449 -9.31 -25.97 2.94
CA ARG A 449 -8.62 -25.32 1.83
C ARG A 449 -7.38 -24.62 2.34
N LEU A 450 -6.21 -24.93 1.79
CA LEU A 450 -5.06 -24.04 1.86
C LEU A 450 -5.34 -22.83 0.98
N LEU A 451 -5.12 -21.63 1.49
CA LEU A 451 -5.23 -20.37 0.74
C LEU A 451 -3.86 -19.94 0.21
N GLY A 452 -2.82 -20.20 0.99
CA GLY A 452 -1.43 -19.92 0.68
C GLY A 452 -0.55 -20.08 1.90
N TYR A 453 0.67 -19.60 1.80
CA TYR A 453 1.66 -19.65 2.88
C TYR A 453 2.57 -18.42 2.85
N SER A 454 3.25 -18.18 3.96
CA SER A 454 4.31 -17.18 4.10
C SER A 454 5.52 -17.83 4.78
N LEU A 455 6.72 -17.39 4.41
CA LEU A 455 7.98 -17.91 4.95
C LEU A 455 8.77 -16.76 5.60
N SER A 456 9.65 -17.08 6.56
CA SER A 456 10.69 -16.13 6.97
C SER A 456 11.64 -15.84 5.79
N GLU A 457 12.24 -14.65 5.73
CA GLU A 457 13.15 -14.29 4.63
C GLU A 457 14.39 -15.21 4.61
N GLY A 458 14.77 -15.66 3.40
CA GLY A 458 16.00 -16.44 3.15
C GLY A 458 17.11 -15.61 2.52
N PRO A 459 18.27 -16.21 2.18
CA PRO A 459 18.56 -17.65 2.17
C PRO A 459 18.61 -18.25 3.58
N TYR A 460 18.30 -19.54 3.69
CA TYR A 460 18.25 -20.23 4.98
C TYR A 460 19.60 -20.86 5.33
N LEU A 461 20.01 -20.87 6.60
CA LEU A 461 21.24 -21.51 7.06
C LEU A 461 21.03 -22.93 7.61
N SER A 462 21.98 -23.83 7.36
CA SER A 462 22.01 -25.14 8.03
C SER A 462 22.02 -24.98 9.57
N GLY A 463 21.09 -25.65 10.25
CA GLY A 463 20.97 -25.60 11.71
C GLY A 463 20.02 -24.53 12.25
N GLU A 464 19.38 -23.73 11.40
CA GLU A 464 18.40 -22.73 11.83
C GLU A 464 16.95 -23.26 11.80
N GLU A 465 16.03 -22.50 12.40
CA GLU A 465 14.59 -22.76 12.29
C GLU A 465 13.97 -21.89 11.19
N MET A 466 13.32 -22.52 10.22
CA MET A 466 12.53 -21.84 9.21
C MET A 466 11.09 -21.68 9.71
N GLU A 467 10.58 -20.44 9.74
CA GLU A 467 9.19 -20.18 10.07
C GLU A 467 8.30 -20.35 8.83
N VAL A 468 7.28 -21.20 8.93
CA VAL A 468 6.30 -21.45 7.87
C VAL A 468 4.92 -21.12 8.41
N THR A 469 4.27 -20.10 7.88
CA THR A 469 2.88 -19.77 8.23
C THR A 469 1.95 -20.27 7.15
N LEU A 470 1.05 -21.18 7.50
CA LEU A 470 0.02 -21.70 6.61
C LEU A 470 -1.29 -20.96 6.83
N PHE A 471 -2.03 -20.69 5.75
CA PHE A 471 -3.32 -20.00 5.82
C PHE A 471 -4.42 -20.93 5.33
N TRP A 472 -5.38 -21.19 6.20
CA TRP A 472 -6.43 -22.18 5.99
C TRP A 472 -7.82 -21.55 5.97
N GLN A 473 -8.71 -22.16 5.19
CA GLN A 473 -10.15 -21.96 5.26
C GLN A 473 -10.83 -23.30 5.54
N ALA A 474 -11.65 -23.37 6.58
CA ALA A 474 -12.49 -24.54 6.82
C ALA A 474 -13.70 -24.52 5.87
N LEU A 475 -13.87 -25.52 5.01
CA LEU A 475 -15.01 -25.59 4.09
C LEU A 475 -16.19 -26.37 4.68
N THR A 476 -15.91 -27.27 5.62
CA THR A 476 -16.91 -28.05 6.36
C THR A 476 -16.43 -28.27 7.79
N LYS A 477 -17.29 -28.82 8.65
CA LYS A 477 -16.86 -29.29 9.97
C LYS A 477 -15.96 -30.51 9.77
N MET A 478 -14.75 -30.47 10.31
CA MET A 478 -13.75 -31.52 10.13
C MET A 478 -13.42 -32.24 11.43
N GLU A 479 -12.84 -33.43 11.28
CA GLU A 479 -12.18 -34.13 12.37
C GLU A 479 -10.81 -33.51 12.68
N GLU A 480 -10.18 -33.98 13.75
CA GLU A 480 -8.83 -33.56 14.10
C GLU A 480 -7.83 -34.04 13.05
N CYS A 481 -6.97 -33.11 12.63
CA CYS A 481 -5.93 -33.37 11.63
C CYS A 481 -4.55 -32.93 12.13
N LYS A 482 -3.51 -33.47 11.49
CA LYS A 482 -2.11 -33.06 11.64
C LYS A 482 -1.60 -32.53 10.31
N VAL A 483 -0.83 -31.45 10.38
CA VAL A 483 -0.04 -30.90 9.29
C VAL A 483 1.30 -31.60 9.30
N SER A 484 1.74 -32.03 8.11
CA SER A 484 3.10 -32.51 7.88
C SER A 484 3.82 -31.54 6.96
N LEU A 485 4.91 -30.94 7.43
CA LEU A 485 5.85 -30.20 6.61
C LEU A 485 7.10 -31.05 6.41
N ARG A 486 7.54 -31.17 5.15
CA ARG A 486 8.68 -32.01 4.80
C ARG A 486 9.60 -31.28 3.85
N LEU A 487 10.90 -31.38 4.10
CA LEU A 487 11.94 -30.86 3.24
C LEU A 487 12.66 -32.00 2.52
N GLU A 488 12.63 -31.99 1.19
CA GLU A 488 13.24 -33.03 0.35
C GLU A 488 14.24 -32.45 -0.65
N ASP A 489 15.28 -33.22 -0.99
CA ASP A 489 16.20 -32.88 -2.08
C ASP A 489 15.71 -33.38 -3.45
N GLU A 490 16.47 -33.11 -4.52
CA GLU A 490 16.15 -33.54 -5.88
C GLU A 490 16.08 -35.07 -6.05
N SER A 491 16.74 -35.83 -5.16
CA SER A 491 16.70 -37.29 -5.16
C SER A 491 15.45 -37.85 -4.45
N GLY A 492 14.64 -36.99 -3.82
CA GLY A 492 13.48 -37.36 -3.01
C GLY A 492 13.86 -37.80 -1.59
N LYS A 493 15.09 -37.54 -1.14
CA LYS A 493 15.49 -37.84 0.24
C LYS A 493 14.97 -36.74 1.15
N THR A 494 14.25 -37.14 2.19
CA THR A 494 13.80 -36.26 3.27
C THR A 494 14.95 -35.88 4.19
N TRP A 495 15.11 -34.59 4.42
CA TRP A 495 16.12 -34.03 5.33
C TRP A 495 15.51 -33.48 6.62
N ALA A 496 14.34 -32.86 6.55
CA ALA A 496 13.61 -32.37 7.71
C ALA A 496 12.14 -32.74 7.58
N GLN A 497 11.49 -33.06 8.71
CA GLN A 497 10.07 -33.33 8.76
C GLN A 497 9.51 -32.88 10.11
N GLU A 498 8.35 -32.24 10.06
CA GLU A 498 7.57 -31.84 11.22
C GLU A 498 6.14 -32.31 11.04
N GLU A 499 5.60 -33.02 12.03
CA GLU A 499 4.19 -33.43 12.08
C GLU A 499 3.54 -32.92 13.36
N LYS A 500 2.67 -31.92 13.22
CA LYS A 500 1.99 -31.28 14.37
C LYS A 500 0.52 -31.03 14.08
N ALA A 501 -0.29 -31.02 15.13
CA ALA A 501 -1.65 -30.50 15.02
C ALA A 501 -1.58 -28.98 14.70
N PRO A 502 -2.48 -28.45 13.85
CA PRO A 502 -2.61 -27.01 13.64
C PRO A 502 -2.67 -26.26 14.97
N LEU A 503 -2.08 -25.07 15.00
CA LEU A 503 -2.05 -24.18 16.16
C LEU A 503 -1.49 -24.86 17.42
N HIS A 504 -0.57 -25.80 17.24
CA HIS A 504 -0.01 -26.62 18.32
C HIS A 504 -1.08 -27.32 19.18
N GLY A 505 -2.25 -27.63 18.60
CA GLY A 505 -3.39 -28.25 19.27
C GLY A 505 -4.16 -27.33 20.23
N THR A 506 -3.82 -26.04 20.31
CA THR A 506 -4.49 -25.09 21.21
C THR A 506 -5.91 -24.75 20.76
N PHE A 507 -6.16 -24.84 19.46
CA PHE A 507 -7.47 -24.67 18.84
C PHE A 507 -7.65 -25.72 17.73
N PRO A 508 -8.11 -26.94 18.08
CA PRO A 508 -8.17 -28.07 17.14
C PRO A 508 -9.14 -27.82 15.97
N THR A 509 -8.86 -28.44 14.83
CA THR A 509 -9.63 -28.30 13.57
C THR A 509 -11.11 -28.64 13.73
N SER A 510 -11.45 -29.51 14.68
CA SER A 510 -12.85 -29.86 15.03
C SER A 510 -13.67 -28.70 15.59
N ARG A 511 -13.01 -27.63 16.06
CA ARG A 511 -13.63 -26.41 16.58
C ARG A 511 -13.66 -25.26 15.58
N TRP A 512 -13.09 -25.42 14.39
CA TRP A 512 -13.07 -24.37 13.38
C TRP A 512 -14.48 -24.20 12.80
N PRO A 513 -15.08 -23.01 12.87
CA PRO A 513 -16.34 -22.75 12.18
C PRO A 513 -16.17 -22.89 10.67
N VAL A 514 -17.26 -23.26 10.00
CA VAL A 514 -17.31 -23.27 8.54
C VAL A 514 -17.02 -21.87 8.00
N ASP A 515 -16.23 -21.83 6.93
CA ASP A 515 -15.67 -20.66 6.25
C ASP A 515 -14.74 -19.77 7.09
N SER A 516 -14.39 -20.20 8.31
CA SER A 516 -13.42 -19.48 9.13
C SER A 516 -12.02 -19.50 8.51
N LEU A 517 -11.34 -18.35 8.59
CA LEU A 517 -9.95 -18.18 8.19
C LEU A 517 -9.04 -18.42 9.39
N THR A 518 -7.98 -19.21 9.22
CA THR A 518 -7.02 -19.52 10.28
C THR A 518 -5.59 -19.35 9.79
N ARG A 519 -4.77 -18.65 10.58
CA ARG A 519 -3.33 -18.51 10.41
C ARG A 519 -2.64 -19.53 11.31
N ASP A 520 -1.85 -20.41 10.73
CA ASP A 520 -1.27 -21.58 11.40
C ASP A 520 0.26 -21.58 11.28
N PRO A 521 0.98 -21.04 12.27
CA PRO A 521 2.43 -20.96 12.25
C PRO A 521 3.10 -22.28 12.69
N HIS A 522 4.14 -22.67 11.93
CA HIS A 522 4.99 -23.84 12.13
C HIS A 522 6.47 -23.43 12.12
N ARG A 523 7.33 -24.28 12.71
CA ARG A 523 8.77 -24.07 12.79
C ARG A 523 9.50 -25.35 12.40
N LEU A 524 10.06 -25.34 11.20
CA LEU A 524 10.80 -26.48 10.67
C LEU A 524 12.30 -26.30 10.96
N LEU A 525 12.83 -27.11 11.86
CA LEU A 525 14.27 -27.13 12.17
C LEU A 525 15.06 -27.73 11.00
N LEU A 526 15.94 -26.94 10.40
CA LEU A 526 16.87 -27.39 9.36
C LEU A 526 18.06 -28.09 10.02
N PRO A 527 18.37 -29.36 9.70
CA PRO A 527 19.50 -30.04 10.31
C PRO A 527 20.81 -29.30 10.07
N ALA A 528 21.70 -29.28 11.08
CA ALA A 528 23.04 -28.71 10.91
C ALA A 528 23.87 -29.46 9.85
N SER A 529 23.53 -30.71 9.55
CA SER A 529 24.15 -31.53 8.51
C SER A 529 23.55 -31.30 7.11
N LEU A 530 22.56 -30.41 6.97
CA LEU A 530 21.90 -30.13 5.70
C LEU A 530 22.90 -29.47 4.73
N PRO A 531 23.25 -30.10 3.60
CA PRO A 531 24.16 -29.50 2.64
C PRO A 531 23.59 -28.23 2.02
N PRO A 532 24.44 -27.27 1.59
CA PRO A 532 23.97 -26.14 0.81
C PRO A 532 23.31 -26.63 -0.49
N GLY A 533 22.21 -26.01 -0.90
CA GLY A 533 21.50 -26.39 -2.12
C GLY A 533 20.02 -26.02 -2.13
N HIS A 534 19.30 -26.56 -3.10
CA HIS A 534 17.89 -26.33 -3.30
C HIS A 534 17.06 -27.50 -2.78
N TYR A 535 16.02 -27.20 -2.01
CA TYR A 535 15.17 -28.21 -1.37
C TYR A 535 13.69 -27.88 -1.58
N ARG A 536 12.88 -28.91 -1.79
CA ARG A 536 11.44 -28.77 -1.96
C ARG A 536 10.73 -28.87 -0.62
N LEU A 537 9.91 -27.86 -0.32
CA LEU A 537 9.03 -27.88 0.85
C LEU A 537 7.67 -28.48 0.43
N LEU A 538 7.33 -29.60 1.04
CA LEU A 538 6.09 -30.34 0.83
C LEU A 538 5.16 -30.20 2.04
N LEU A 539 3.87 -30.11 1.76
CA LEU A 539 2.79 -30.05 2.74
C LEU A 539 1.85 -31.24 2.57
N GLY A 540 1.63 -31.97 3.66
CA GLY A 540 0.59 -33.01 3.77
C GLY A 540 -0.37 -32.72 4.92
N LEU A 541 -1.56 -33.30 4.84
CA LEU A 541 -2.53 -33.31 5.94
C LEU A 541 -2.94 -34.75 6.23
N TYR A 542 -3.01 -35.10 7.50
CA TYR A 542 -3.29 -36.45 7.97
C TYR A 542 -4.38 -36.42 9.04
N ARG A 543 -5.31 -37.38 9.00
CA ARG A 543 -6.32 -37.52 10.06
C ARG A 543 -5.66 -37.99 11.35
N SER A 544 -5.95 -37.34 12.47
CA SER A 544 -5.33 -37.66 13.76
C SER A 544 -5.73 -39.05 14.30
N GLU A 545 -6.93 -39.54 13.98
CA GLU A 545 -7.47 -40.82 14.50
C GLU A 545 -6.75 -42.05 13.91
N ASP A 546 -6.61 -42.10 12.59
CA ASP A 546 -6.10 -43.28 11.87
C ASP A 546 -4.82 -43.03 11.07
N GLY A 547 -4.30 -41.79 11.08
CA GLY A 547 -3.09 -41.40 10.37
C GLY A 547 -3.23 -41.39 8.85
N LYS A 548 -4.44 -41.50 8.30
CA LYS A 548 -4.62 -41.52 6.84
C LYS A 548 -4.39 -40.13 6.23
N PRO A 549 -3.64 -40.04 5.11
CA PRO A 549 -3.46 -38.79 4.40
C PRO A 549 -4.77 -38.32 3.77
N LEU A 550 -5.06 -37.03 3.88
CA LEU A 550 -6.17 -36.37 3.19
C LEU A 550 -5.76 -36.08 1.74
N ALA A 551 -6.51 -36.61 0.78
CA ALA A 551 -6.22 -36.40 -0.62
C ALA A 551 -6.47 -34.94 -1.06
N ILE A 552 -5.57 -34.43 -1.90
CA ILE A 552 -5.68 -33.12 -2.54
C ILE A 552 -6.44 -33.26 -3.86
N GLY A 553 -7.44 -32.41 -4.06
CA GLY A 553 -8.23 -32.33 -5.29
C GLY A 553 -9.63 -32.93 -5.18
N ARG A 554 -10.51 -32.60 -6.13
CA ARG A 554 -11.87 -33.14 -6.23
C ARG A 554 -11.91 -34.32 -7.19
N TRP A 555 -12.57 -35.40 -6.75
CA TRP A 555 -12.94 -36.50 -7.63
C TRP A 555 -13.69 -35.97 -8.87
N PRO A 556 -13.35 -36.40 -10.10
CA PRO A 556 -12.62 -37.61 -10.48
C PRO A 556 -11.13 -37.40 -10.83
N PHE A 557 -10.56 -36.22 -10.62
CA PHE A 557 -9.17 -35.91 -11.02
C PHE A 557 -8.15 -36.27 -9.92
N TRP A 558 -6.86 -36.26 -10.31
CA TRP A 558 -5.68 -36.69 -9.54
C TRP A 558 -5.77 -36.42 -8.04
N ARG A 559 -5.60 -37.48 -7.23
CA ARG A 559 -5.46 -37.42 -5.77
C ARG A 559 -3.98 -37.42 -5.41
N ALA A 560 -3.38 -36.23 -5.29
CA ALA A 560 -2.07 -36.12 -4.64
C ALA A 560 -2.26 -36.26 -3.11
N GLN A 561 -1.26 -36.77 -2.40
CA GLN A 561 -1.29 -36.82 -0.92
C GLN A 561 -0.52 -35.66 -0.30
N GLU A 562 0.40 -35.06 -1.06
CA GLU A 562 1.23 -33.94 -0.64
C GLU A 562 1.25 -32.84 -1.72
N LEU A 563 1.37 -31.61 -1.27
CA LEU A 563 1.44 -30.40 -2.07
C LEU A 563 2.85 -29.80 -1.98
N ALA A 564 3.53 -29.65 -3.11
CA ALA A 564 4.75 -28.85 -3.15
C ALA A 564 4.42 -27.36 -3.02
N LEU A 565 4.88 -26.74 -1.93
CA LEU A 565 4.68 -25.32 -1.65
C LEU A 565 5.63 -24.47 -2.50
N THR A 566 6.94 -24.69 -2.34
CA THR A 566 8.02 -24.01 -3.07
C THR A 566 9.32 -24.83 -3.04
N THR A 567 10.34 -24.31 -3.71
CA THR A 567 11.74 -24.67 -3.51
C THR A 567 12.40 -23.57 -2.67
N ILE A 568 13.15 -23.96 -1.63
CA ILE A 568 13.95 -23.06 -0.80
C ILE A 568 15.44 -23.25 -1.10
N GLU A 569 16.22 -22.20 -0.89
CA GLU A 569 17.68 -22.23 -0.96
C GLU A 569 18.26 -22.26 0.45
N VAL A 570 19.16 -23.22 0.68
CA VAL A 570 19.89 -23.38 1.94
C VAL A 570 21.37 -23.13 1.68
N GLU A 571 21.96 -22.29 2.52
CA GLU A 571 23.38 -21.99 2.58
C GLU A 571 24.04 -22.69 3.76
N GLY A 572 25.33 -23.02 3.59
CA GLY A 572 26.11 -23.66 4.64
C GLY A 572 26.50 -22.66 5.71
N ARG A 573 26.39 -23.03 6.98
CA ARG A 573 26.89 -22.21 8.09
C ARG A 573 28.41 -22.08 7.98
N ALA A 574 28.93 -20.86 7.86
CA ALA A 574 30.38 -20.63 7.90
C ALA A 574 30.94 -21.09 9.26
N HIS A 575 31.81 -22.10 9.24
CA HIS A 575 32.51 -22.54 10.44
C HIS A 575 33.73 -21.63 10.61
N SER A 576 33.65 -20.64 11.51
CA SER A 576 34.88 -19.97 11.97
C SER A 576 35.65 -20.96 12.83
N THR A 577 36.84 -21.37 12.36
CA THR A 577 37.77 -22.20 13.14
C THR A 577 38.70 -21.37 14.01
N GLU A 578 38.52 -20.04 14.09
CA GLU A 578 39.24 -19.22 15.05
C GLU A 578 38.58 -19.34 16.43
N PRO A 579 39.29 -19.84 17.45
CA PRO A 579 38.77 -19.84 18.82
C PRO A 579 38.62 -18.39 19.32
N PRO A 580 37.65 -18.14 20.22
CA PRO A 580 37.40 -16.82 20.80
C PRO A 580 38.57 -16.27 21.63
#